data_AF-A0A3D2S6E6-F1
#
_entry.id   AF-A0A3D2S6E6-F1
#
_cell.length_a   1.000
_cell.length_b   1.000
_cell.length_c   1.000
_cell.angle_alpha   90.00
_cell.angle_beta   90.00
_cell.angle_gamma   90.00
#
_symmetry.space_group_name_H-M   'P 1'
#
loop_
_entity.id
_entity.type
_entity.pdbx_description
1 polymer ?
#
loop_
_entity_poly.entity_id
_entity_poly.type
_entity_poly.pdbx_seq_one_letter_code
_entity_poly.pdbx_strand_id
1 'polypeptide(L)'
;MRATYNRAFSAPSSNNLNLDILQLADLGDLGAFGQSLFGLNYIPGIGVRATGNRGGFTYSYDDNGLPQFISPYDNSGTYYSLSGNNDLNNITWDMSTALLFQGFSEATGLPVAQVEILFGPLLPDDINGVGNVLRLLNLTTSEFDLVDPNNINDFGGILNSATNTFEVGWKGGMLSDKLFVTLDVYQTTITDFVGPLTNITPNVFLDPTALSGTIFSDMQAAWEDPSNSLAVNLLTGALDANGDGNAFPEWIETVIGAAAGIPMGTVVPTELGTSSIYVTYVNLGDVTIYGSDFGATYYVNDDFRVTFGYSWVDKDSIALEGAQLGYVALNAPRNKVGVKLSYDINKIDLN
;
A
#
# COMPACT_ATOMS: atom_id res chain seq x y z
N MET A 1 -6.48 37.13 29.60
CA MET A 1 -6.10 36.58 28.28
C MET A 1 -4.67 36.07 28.39
N ARG A 2 -4.35 34.97 27.73
CA ARG A 2 -3.02 34.38 27.63
C ARG A 2 -2.71 34.14 26.16
N ALA A 3 -1.44 34.25 25.81
CA ALA A 3 -0.91 33.77 24.54
C ALA A 3 0.35 32.97 24.87
N THR A 4 0.47 31.79 24.28
CA THR A 4 1.60 30.90 24.50
C THR A 4 2.14 30.41 23.16
N TYR A 5 3.45 30.25 23.11
CA TYR A 5 4.15 29.56 22.04
C TYR A 5 4.96 28.45 22.67
N ASN A 6 4.72 27.22 22.23
CA ASN A 6 5.46 26.06 22.66
C ASN A 6 6.17 25.42 21.47
N ARG A 7 7.42 25.00 21.67
CA ARG A 7 8.21 24.26 20.69
C ARG A 7 8.77 23.02 21.34
N ALA A 8 8.43 21.86 20.79
CA ALA A 8 8.96 20.57 21.20
C ALA A 8 9.72 19.93 20.03
N PHE A 9 10.77 19.17 20.34
CA PHE A 9 11.55 18.41 19.37
C PHE A 9 11.39 16.92 19.65
N SER A 10 11.29 16.12 18.59
CA SER A 10 11.24 14.67 18.66
C SER A 10 12.37 14.10 17.82
N ALA A 11 13.24 13.32 18.46
CA ALA A 11 14.26 12.56 17.76
C ALA A 11 13.67 11.23 17.24
N PRO A 12 14.21 10.66 16.15
CA PRO A 12 13.82 9.36 15.65
C PRO A 12 14.01 8.29 16.71
N SER A 13 13.02 7.40 16.85
CA SER A 13 13.10 6.28 17.78
C SER A 13 14.05 5.20 17.27
N SER A 14 14.43 4.26 18.16
CA SER A 14 15.23 3.09 17.75
C SER A 14 14.54 2.27 16.65
N ASN A 15 13.20 2.20 16.66
CA ASN A 15 12.45 1.51 15.62
C ASN A 15 12.52 2.28 14.29
N ASN A 16 12.47 3.62 14.31
CA ASN A 16 12.60 4.38 13.05
C ASN A 16 13.95 4.14 12.36
N LEU A 17 15.00 3.88 13.14
CA LEU A 17 16.37 3.78 12.64
C LEU A 17 16.83 2.34 12.39
N ASN A 18 16.37 1.37 13.18
CA ASN A 18 16.94 0.01 13.24
C ASN A 18 15.89 -1.10 13.17
N LEU A 19 14.68 -0.82 12.67
CA LEU A 19 13.70 -1.87 12.44
C LEU A 19 14.26 -2.89 11.45
N ASP A 20 14.10 -4.18 11.74
CA ASP A 20 14.42 -5.28 10.83
C ASP A 20 13.50 -6.45 11.18
N ILE A 21 12.40 -6.56 10.43
CA ILE A 21 11.39 -7.59 10.63
C ILE A 21 11.06 -8.20 9.27
N LEU A 22 11.26 -9.52 9.15
CA LEU A 22 10.68 -10.30 8.07
C LEU A 22 9.27 -10.74 8.48
N GLN A 23 8.25 -10.20 7.81
CA GLN A 23 6.85 -10.53 8.07
C GLN A 23 6.42 -11.77 7.27
N LEU A 24 6.84 -11.84 6.01
CA LEU A 24 6.51 -12.92 5.09
C LEU A 24 7.72 -13.21 4.21
N ALA A 25 8.06 -14.49 4.00
CA ALA A 25 9.19 -14.87 3.17
C ALA A 25 8.85 -14.95 1.68
N ASP A 26 7.61 -15.31 1.35
CA ASP A 26 7.16 -15.55 -0.02
C ASP A 26 5.69 -15.11 -0.18
N LEU A 27 5.46 -14.10 -1.02
CA LEU A 27 4.13 -13.56 -1.26
C LEU A 27 3.30 -14.54 -2.09
N GLY A 28 2.25 -15.10 -1.47
CA GLY A 28 1.32 -16.01 -2.14
C GLY A 28 1.91 -17.36 -2.54
N ASP A 29 3.02 -17.78 -1.90
CA ASP A 29 3.77 -19.01 -2.21
C ASP A 29 4.23 -19.09 -3.69
N LEU A 30 4.30 -17.95 -4.39
CA LEU A 30 4.69 -17.85 -5.80
C LEU A 30 6.14 -18.27 -6.01
N GLY A 31 7.03 -17.93 -5.08
CA GLY A 31 8.42 -18.37 -5.11
C GLY A 31 8.55 -19.88 -4.98
N ALA A 32 7.82 -20.51 -4.06
CA ALA A 32 7.80 -21.96 -3.90
C ALA A 32 7.23 -22.66 -5.15
N PHE A 33 6.19 -22.08 -5.75
CA PHE A 33 5.66 -22.54 -7.04
C PHE A 33 6.70 -22.44 -8.15
N GLY A 34 7.32 -21.28 -8.33
CA GLY A 34 8.37 -21.06 -9.32
C GLY A 34 9.60 -21.94 -9.11
N GLN A 35 9.99 -22.20 -7.86
CA GLN A 35 11.06 -23.16 -7.54
C GLN A 35 10.75 -24.54 -8.12
N SER A 36 9.52 -25.03 -7.91
CA SER A 36 9.09 -26.33 -8.42
C SER A 36 8.99 -26.34 -9.94
N LEU A 37 8.43 -25.28 -10.53
CA LEU A 37 8.21 -25.17 -11.97
C LEU A 37 9.54 -25.16 -12.74
N PHE A 38 10.52 -24.40 -12.27
CA PHE A 38 11.81 -24.22 -12.95
C PHE A 38 12.94 -25.09 -12.40
N GLY A 39 12.66 -25.94 -11.39
CA GLY A 39 13.67 -26.83 -10.80
C GLY A 39 14.81 -26.10 -10.09
N LEU A 40 14.53 -24.96 -9.46
CA LEU A 40 15.54 -24.12 -8.82
C LEU A 40 16.04 -24.72 -7.50
N ASN A 41 17.32 -24.50 -7.18
CA ASN A 41 17.92 -24.91 -5.90
C ASN A 41 17.71 -23.91 -4.75
N TYR A 42 16.91 -22.87 -4.98
CA TYR A 42 16.50 -21.84 -4.01
C TYR A 42 15.04 -21.44 -4.24
N ILE A 43 14.45 -20.73 -3.29
CA ILE A 43 13.07 -20.21 -3.40
C ILE A 43 13.15 -18.75 -3.90
N PRO A 44 12.71 -18.45 -5.15
CA PRO A 44 12.64 -17.10 -5.70
C PRO A 44 11.43 -16.31 -5.15
N GLY A 45 11.34 -16.18 -3.83
CA GLY A 45 10.22 -15.51 -3.17
C GLY A 45 10.35 -13.99 -3.15
N ILE A 46 9.21 -13.29 -3.25
CA ILE A 46 9.11 -11.86 -2.90
C ILE A 46 8.60 -11.77 -1.47
N GLY A 47 9.49 -11.44 -0.53
CA GLY A 47 9.13 -11.31 0.88
C GLY A 47 8.47 -9.97 1.22
N VAL A 48 7.90 -9.85 2.42
CA VAL A 48 7.44 -8.58 3.02
C VAL A 48 8.30 -8.29 4.24
N ARG A 49 8.99 -7.15 4.24
CA ARG A 49 9.98 -6.77 5.25
C ARG A 49 9.71 -5.36 5.76
N ALA A 50 9.85 -5.16 7.06
CA ALA A 50 9.89 -3.84 7.66
C ALA A 50 11.33 -3.49 8.00
N THR A 51 11.81 -2.34 7.52
CA THR A 51 13.19 -1.89 7.71
C THR A 51 13.24 -0.49 8.33
N GLY A 52 14.31 -0.20 9.06
CA GLY A 52 14.63 1.14 9.56
C GLY A 52 15.17 2.02 8.44
N ASN A 53 14.99 3.33 8.58
CA ASN A 53 15.48 4.34 7.64
C ASN A 53 16.46 5.29 8.35
N ARG A 54 17.71 4.86 8.43
CA ARG A 54 18.78 5.68 9.03
C ARG A 54 19.47 6.58 8.03
N GLY A 55 19.76 6.07 6.85
CA GLY A 55 20.61 6.73 5.85
C GLY A 55 19.88 7.29 4.64
N GLY A 56 18.57 7.00 4.51
CA GLY A 56 17.84 7.16 3.27
C GLY A 56 17.91 5.92 2.39
N PHE A 57 17.28 6.02 1.23
CA PHE A 57 17.15 4.99 0.22
C PHE A 57 17.34 5.60 -1.16
N THR A 58 18.19 4.98 -1.96
CA THR A 58 18.48 5.40 -3.33
C THR A 58 18.07 4.32 -4.33
N TYR A 59 17.35 4.71 -5.38
CA TYR A 59 16.93 3.79 -6.43
C TYR A 59 17.95 3.75 -7.57
N SER A 60 18.04 2.60 -8.24
CA SER A 60 18.77 2.48 -9.49
C SER A 60 17.88 2.93 -10.65
N TYR A 61 18.45 3.65 -11.61
CA TYR A 61 17.77 4.16 -12.79
C TYR A 61 18.54 3.78 -14.05
N ASP A 62 17.83 3.52 -15.14
CA ASP A 62 18.44 3.26 -16.44
C ASP A 62 18.84 4.56 -17.17
N ASP A 63 19.43 4.43 -18.37
CA ASP A 63 19.89 5.56 -19.17
C ASP A 63 18.75 6.51 -19.61
N ASN A 64 17.50 6.07 -19.55
CA ASN A 64 16.31 6.87 -19.86
C ASN A 64 15.70 7.51 -18.60
N GLY A 65 16.28 7.28 -17.42
CA GLY A 65 15.79 7.77 -16.14
C GLY A 65 14.61 6.97 -15.58
N LEU A 66 14.32 5.78 -16.10
CA LEU A 66 13.31 4.89 -15.52
C LEU A 66 13.91 4.08 -14.37
N PRO A 67 13.17 3.87 -13.26
CA PRO A 67 13.66 3.05 -12.16
C PRO A 67 13.87 1.60 -12.62
N GLN A 68 14.90 0.95 -12.08
CA GLN A 68 15.21 -0.44 -12.37
C GLN A 68 14.76 -1.36 -11.24
N PHE A 69 14.60 -2.64 -11.54
CA PHE A 69 14.11 -3.64 -10.59
C PHE A 69 15.04 -4.85 -10.49
N ILE A 70 14.91 -5.59 -9.40
CA ILE A 70 15.55 -6.90 -9.22
C ILE A 70 14.43 -7.95 -9.28
N SER A 71 14.69 -9.06 -9.97
CA SER A 71 13.80 -10.22 -9.98
C SER A 71 14.30 -11.28 -9.00
N PRO A 72 13.44 -11.93 -8.20
CA PRO A 72 13.88 -13.03 -7.34
C PRO A 72 14.23 -14.28 -8.17
N TYR A 73 13.81 -14.35 -9.43
CA TYR A 73 14.14 -15.44 -10.37
C TYR A 73 15.55 -15.32 -10.95
N ASP A 74 16.24 -14.20 -10.69
CA ASP A 74 17.66 -14.03 -10.98
C ASP A 74 18.44 -13.70 -9.70
N ASN A 75 19.24 -14.66 -9.23
CA ASN A 75 20.05 -14.53 -8.02
C ASN A 75 21.37 -13.75 -8.23
N SER A 76 21.57 -13.12 -9.39
CA SER A 76 22.77 -12.30 -9.66
C SER A 76 22.74 -10.92 -8.98
N GLY A 77 21.55 -10.45 -8.57
CA GLY A 77 21.36 -9.09 -8.07
C GLY A 77 21.39 -8.01 -9.15
N THR A 78 21.19 -8.39 -10.41
CA THR A 78 21.16 -7.47 -11.55
C THR A 78 19.93 -6.56 -11.50
N TYR A 79 20.14 -5.28 -11.81
CA TYR A 79 19.09 -4.30 -12.01
C TYR A 79 18.63 -4.29 -13.47
N TYR A 80 17.35 -4.61 -13.68
CA TYR A 80 16.70 -4.69 -14.98
C TYR A 80 15.89 -3.43 -15.27
N SER A 81 15.89 -2.99 -16.54
CA SER A 81 15.04 -1.87 -16.98
C SER A 81 13.58 -2.30 -17.14
N LEU A 82 12.65 -1.37 -16.89
CA LEU A 82 11.21 -1.54 -17.12
C LEU A 82 10.83 -1.60 -18.61
N SER A 83 11.76 -1.32 -19.52
CA SER A 83 11.51 -1.51 -20.96
C SER A 83 11.26 -2.97 -21.34
N GLY A 84 11.48 -3.91 -20.42
CA GLY A 84 11.27 -5.33 -20.60
C GLY A 84 12.58 -6.09 -20.76
N ASN A 85 12.60 -7.32 -20.24
CA ASN A 85 13.65 -8.30 -20.45
C ASN A 85 12.97 -9.61 -20.88
N ASN A 86 13.26 -10.10 -22.09
CA ASN A 86 12.55 -11.27 -22.63
C ASN A 86 12.71 -12.51 -21.75
N ASP A 87 13.86 -12.74 -21.13
CA ASP A 87 14.06 -13.91 -20.27
C ASP A 87 13.17 -13.85 -19.02
N LEU A 88 13.14 -12.71 -18.33
CA LEU A 88 12.27 -12.51 -17.15
C LEU A 88 10.78 -12.46 -17.52
N ASN A 89 10.46 -11.90 -18.68
CA ASN A 89 9.09 -11.89 -19.19
C ASN A 89 8.60 -13.32 -19.46
N ASN A 90 9.43 -14.17 -20.06
CA ASN A 90 9.08 -15.57 -20.32
C ASN A 90 9.00 -16.41 -19.04
N ILE A 91 9.87 -16.16 -18.04
CA ILE A 91 9.69 -16.76 -16.70
C ILE A 91 8.32 -16.42 -16.13
N THR A 92 7.90 -15.15 -16.23
CA THR A 92 6.60 -14.71 -15.71
C THR A 92 5.45 -15.30 -16.54
N TRP A 93 5.60 -15.37 -17.86
CA TRP A 93 4.64 -15.99 -18.77
C TRP A 93 4.44 -17.47 -18.47
N ASP A 94 5.52 -18.24 -18.32
CA ASP A 94 5.48 -19.67 -17.97
C ASP A 94 4.79 -19.91 -16.63
N MET A 95 5.08 -19.08 -15.62
CA MET A 95 4.39 -19.13 -14.35
C MET A 95 2.89 -18.88 -14.50
N SER A 96 2.53 -17.84 -15.24
CA SER A 96 1.14 -17.44 -15.42
C SER A 96 0.33 -18.46 -16.22
N THR A 97 0.90 -19.06 -17.27
CA THR A 97 0.25 -20.13 -18.04
C THR A 97 0.09 -21.41 -17.20
N ALA A 98 1.10 -21.78 -16.41
CA ALA A 98 1.00 -22.92 -15.50
C ALA A 98 -0.07 -22.72 -14.42
N LEU A 99 -0.14 -21.53 -13.81
CA LEU A 99 -1.19 -21.19 -12.84
C LEU A 99 -2.58 -21.12 -13.49
N LEU A 100 -2.67 -20.61 -14.72
CA LEU A 100 -3.91 -20.60 -15.50
C LEU A 100 -4.43 -22.03 -15.72
N PHE A 101 -3.56 -22.95 -16.14
CA PHE A 101 -3.93 -24.36 -16.32
C PHE A 101 -4.26 -25.05 -15.01
N GLN A 102 -3.59 -24.71 -13.91
CA GLN A 102 -3.99 -25.16 -12.58
C GLN A 102 -5.41 -24.69 -12.23
N GLY A 103 -5.75 -23.42 -12.49
CA GLY A 103 -7.09 -22.88 -12.27
C GLY A 103 -8.16 -23.62 -13.08
N PHE A 104 -7.90 -23.92 -14.36
CA PHE A 104 -8.81 -24.74 -15.18
C PHE A 104 -8.90 -26.18 -14.70
N SER A 105 -7.80 -26.76 -14.24
CA SER A 105 -7.79 -28.12 -13.65
C SER A 105 -8.69 -28.17 -12.42
N GLU A 106 -8.61 -27.17 -11.54
CA GLU A 106 -9.47 -27.05 -10.36
C GLU A 106 -10.94 -26.84 -10.73
N ALA A 107 -11.22 -26.00 -11.73
CA ALA A 107 -12.59 -25.72 -12.17
C ALA A 107 -13.26 -26.92 -12.87
N THR A 108 -12.50 -27.71 -13.63
CA THR A 108 -13.03 -28.82 -14.45
C THR A 108 -12.90 -30.19 -13.78
N GLY A 109 -12.00 -30.33 -12.80
CA GLY A 109 -11.61 -31.61 -12.21
C GLY A 109 -10.72 -32.48 -13.09
N LEU A 110 -10.29 -31.98 -14.26
CA LEU A 110 -9.35 -32.67 -15.13
C LEU A 110 -7.91 -32.53 -14.58
N PRO A 111 -7.02 -33.53 -14.74
CA PRO A 111 -5.61 -33.37 -14.43
C PRO A 111 -4.96 -32.23 -15.22
N VAL A 112 -4.05 -31.46 -14.61
CA VAL A 112 -3.33 -30.32 -15.24
C VAL A 112 -2.73 -30.71 -16.60
N ALA A 113 -2.09 -31.87 -16.70
CA ALA A 113 -1.52 -32.33 -17.98
C ALA A 113 -2.56 -32.50 -19.10
N GLN A 114 -3.82 -32.82 -18.79
CA GLN A 114 -4.89 -32.88 -19.78
C GLN A 114 -5.38 -31.48 -20.17
N VAL A 115 -5.42 -30.56 -19.21
CA VAL A 115 -5.76 -29.15 -19.44
C VAL A 115 -4.71 -28.50 -20.35
N GLU A 116 -3.42 -28.72 -20.08
CA GLU A 116 -2.30 -28.25 -20.91
C GLU A 116 -2.40 -28.77 -22.34
N ILE A 117 -2.71 -30.07 -22.53
CA ILE A 117 -2.90 -30.64 -23.87
C ILE A 117 -4.06 -29.98 -24.62
N LEU A 118 -5.14 -29.63 -23.91
CA LEU A 118 -6.32 -29.03 -24.51
C LEU A 118 -6.12 -27.54 -24.83
N PHE A 119 -5.59 -26.75 -23.90
CA PHE A 119 -5.57 -25.29 -24.00
C PHE A 119 -4.18 -24.71 -24.29
N GLY A 120 -3.10 -25.46 -24.07
CA GLY A 120 -1.73 -25.05 -24.42
C GLY A 120 -1.58 -24.60 -25.87
N PRO A 121 -2.11 -25.34 -26.86
CA PRO A 121 -2.03 -24.94 -28.28
C PRO A 121 -2.74 -23.61 -28.62
N LEU A 122 -3.53 -23.03 -27.70
CA LEU A 122 -4.19 -21.74 -27.86
C LEU A 122 -3.35 -20.56 -27.35
N LEU A 123 -2.17 -20.81 -26.82
CA LEU A 123 -1.25 -19.83 -26.26
C LEU A 123 0.08 -19.84 -27.05
N PRO A 124 0.77 -18.69 -27.17
CA PRO A 124 2.15 -18.69 -27.62
C PRO A 124 3.06 -19.35 -26.59
N ASP A 125 4.08 -20.07 -27.07
CA ASP A 125 5.10 -20.69 -26.21
C ASP A 125 5.93 -19.60 -25.48
N ASP A 126 6.34 -18.56 -26.21
CA ASP A 126 7.14 -17.44 -25.70
C ASP A 126 6.52 -16.08 -26.07
N ILE A 127 6.76 -15.08 -25.24
CA ILE A 127 6.47 -13.67 -25.48
C ILE A 127 7.76 -12.87 -25.67
N ASN A 128 7.74 -11.90 -26.60
CA ASN A 128 8.91 -11.08 -26.92
C ASN A 128 8.53 -9.60 -27.04
N GLY A 129 9.41 -8.71 -26.56
CA GLY A 129 9.22 -7.26 -26.71
C GLY A 129 8.10 -6.67 -25.85
N VAL A 130 7.67 -7.38 -24.80
CA VAL A 130 6.67 -6.90 -23.85
C VAL A 130 7.33 -6.01 -22.80
N GLY A 131 6.84 -4.79 -22.65
CA GLY A 131 7.29 -3.87 -21.60
C GLY A 131 6.74 -4.26 -20.22
N ASN A 132 7.17 -3.53 -19.19
CA ASN A 132 6.71 -3.76 -17.82
C ASN A 132 6.08 -2.51 -17.22
N VAL A 133 5.18 -2.71 -16.25
CA VAL A 133 4.52 -1.65 -15.48
C VAL A 133 4.81 -1.79 -13.99
N LEU A 134 4.80 -0.67 -13.28
CA LEU A 134 4.92 -0.64 -11.82
C LEU A 134 3.54 -0.64 -11.17
N ARG A 135 3.40 -1.44 -10.13
CA ARG A 135 2.24 -1.36 -9.23
C ARG A 135 2.69 -1.43 -7.78
N LEU A 136 2.04 -0.68 -6.91
CA LEU A 136 2.32 -0.66 -5.48
C LEU A 136 1.22 -1.40 -4.73
N LEU A 137 1.61 -2.31 -3.84
CA LEU A 137 0.65 -2.99 -2.97
C LEU A 137 0.02 -1.98 -1.99
N ASN A 138 -1.29 -1.81 -2.12
CA ASN A 138 -2.13 -1.05 -1.20
C ASN A 138 -2.54 -1.95 -0.04
N LEU A 139 -2.00 -1.69 1.15
CA LEU A 139 -2.25 -2.53 2.33
C LEU A 139 -3.67 -2.43 2.90
N THR A 140 -4.50 -1.51 2.40
CA THR A 140 -5.91 -1.42 2.83
C THR A 140 -6.82 -2.25 1.94
N THR A 141 -6.71 -2.08 0.62
CA THR A 141 -7.51 -2.84 -0.35
C THR A 141 -6.95 -4.24 -0.59
N SER A 142 -5.67 -4.45 -0.25
CA SER A 142 -4.90 -5.63 -0.65
C SER A 142 -4.80 -5.80 -2.17
N GLU A 143 -4.88 -4.69 -2.90
CA GLU A 143 -4.79 -4.63 -4.36
C GLU A 143 -3.49 -3.91 -4.79
N PHE A 144 -3.12 -4.11 -6.05
CA PHE A 144 -1.97 -3.46 -6.66
C PHE A 144 -2.41 -2.25 -7.47
N ASP A 145 -2.08 -1.06 -6.99
CA ASP A 145 -2.41 0.21 -7.65
C ASP A 145 -1.30 0.57 -8.67
N LEU A 146 -1.68 0.98 -9.88
CA LEU A 146 -0.74 1.41 -10.91
C LEU A 146 0.05 2.64 -10.47
N VAL A 147 1.37 2.63 -10.70
CA VAL A 147 2.26 3.75 -10.36
C VAL A 147 2.98 4.23 -11.62
N ASP A 148 3.04 5.54 -11.79
CA ASP A 148 3.88 6.17 -12.82
C ASP A 148 5.36 5.99 -12.46
N PRO A 149 6.17 5.33 -13.29
CA PRO A 149 7.60 5.13 -13.02
C PRO A 149 8.38 6.44 -12.80
N ASN A 150 7.93 7.56 -13.37
CA ASN A 150 8.57 8.87 -13.19
C ASN A 150 8.37 9.45 -11.78
N ASN A 151 7.44 8.91 -11.00
CA ASN A 151 7.17 9.34 -9.62
C ASN A 151 8.00 8.55 -8.58
N ILE A 152 8.84 7.61 -9.01
CA ILE A 152 9.76 6.92 -8.10
C ILE A 152 10.93 7.83 -7.80
N ASN A 153 11.03 8.23 -6.53
CA ASN A 153 12.04 9.16 -6.03
C ASN A 153 12.75 8.58 -4.82
N ASP A 154 14.02 8.94 -4.66
CA ASP A 154 14.82 8.62 -3.49
C ASP A 154 14.19 9.14 -2.19
N PHE A 155 14.38 8.39 -1.10
CA PHE A 155 13.95 8.82 0.23
C PHE A 155 15.15 9.27 1.06
N GLY A 156 15.02 10.41 1.73
CA GLY A 156 16.00 10.83 2.74
C GLY A 156 15.95 9.95 3.99
N GLY A 157 17.04 9.99 4.77
CA GLY A 157 17.07 9.41 6.12
C GLY A 157 16.07 10.10 7.06
N ILE A 158 15.60 9.38 8.08
CA ILE A 158 14.62 9.96 9.01
C ILE A 158 15.20 11.16 9.75
N LEU A 159 14.50 12.28 9.63
CA LEU A 159 14.81 13.55 10.26
C LEU A 159 14.15 13.66 11.65
N ASN A 160 14.72 14.54 12.47
CA ASN A 160 14.07 14.97 13.71
C ASN A 160 12.82 15.81 13.36
N SER A 161 11.70 15.56 14.02
CA SER A 161 10.51 16.40 13.89
C SER A 161 10.51 17.52 14.92
N ALA A 162 9.87 18.64 14.60
CA ALA A 162 9.56 19.67 15.60
C ALA A 162 8.09 20.05 15.59
N THR A 163 7.47 20.09 16.76
CA THR A 163 6.08 20.50 16.98
C THR A 163 6.06 21.92 17.53
N ASN A 164 5.44 22.82 16.79
CA ASN A 164 5.26 24.23 17.17
C ASN A 164 3.77 24.48 17.39
N THR A 165 3.39 24.93 18.59
CA THR A 165 2.01 25.27 18.92
C THR A 165 1.92 26.72 19.33
N PHE A 166 1.05 27.47 18.66
CA PHE A 166 0.60 28.78 19.10
C PHE A 166 -0.81 28.65 19.67
N GLU A 167 -1.02 29.12 20.89
CA GLU A 167 -2.33 29.08 21.57
C GLU A 167 -2.69 30.46 22.11
N VAL A 168 -3.94 30.86 21.91
CA VAL A 168 -4.53 32.05 22.53
C VAL A 168 -5.69 31.61 23.40
N GLY A 169 -5.66 32.05 24.66
CA GLY A 169 -6.58 31.64 25.68
C GLY A 169 -7.25 32.79 26.40
N TRP A 170 -8.48 32.58 26.82
CA TRP A 170 -9.20 33.44 27.74
C TRP A 170 -9.79 32.61 28.88
N LYS A 171 -9.74 33.18 30.08
CA LYS A 171 -10.35 32.64 31.29
C LYS A 171 -10.99 33.79 32.06
N GLY A 172 -12.22 33.61 32.52
CA GLY A 172 -12.91 34.62 33.32
C GLY A 172 -14.12 34.09 34.08
N GLY A 173 -14.45 34.80 35.16
CA GLY A 173 -15.72 34.67 35.87
C GLY A 173 -16.80 35.53 35.21
N MET A 174 -18.03 35.04 35.23
CA MET A 174 -19.25 35.66 34.72
C MET A 174 -20.38 35.40 35.74
N LEU A 175 -21.48 36.14 35.62
CA LEU A 175 -22.69 35.96 36.45
C LEU A 175 -22.38 36.00 37.96
N SER A 176 -21.69 37.05 38.42
CA SER A 176 -21.31 37.23 39.83
C SER A 176 -20.57 36.01 40.40
N ASP A 177 -19.57 35.53 39.66
CA ASP A 177 -18.72 34.37 40.00
C ASP A 177 -19.43 33.01 40.10
N LYS A 178 -20.67 32.90 39.60
CA LYS A 178 -21.35 31.60 39.48
C LYS A 178 -20.95 30.82 38.22
N LEU A 179 -20.39 31.48 37.22
CA LEU A 179 -19.97 30.87 35.98
C LEU A 179 -18.51 31.18 35.70
N PHE A 180 -17.69 30.15 35.55
CA PHE A 180 -16.31 30.28 35.08
C PHE A 180 -16.17 29.66 33.71
N VAL A 181 -15.61 30.42 32.77
CA VAL A 181 -15.43 29.97 31.40
C VAL A 181 -13.95 30.04 31.01
N THR A 182 -13.52 29.05 30.26
CA THR A 182 -12.23 28.99 29.56
C THR A 182 -12.48 28.76 28.09
N LEU A 183 -11.75 29.47 27.24
CA LEU A 183 -11.71 29.26 25.80
C LEU A 183 -10.27 29.36 25.35
N ASP A 184 -9.77 28.32 24.71
CA ASP A 184 -8.46 28.27 24.11
C ASP A 184 -8.60 27.92 22.63
N VAL A 185 -7.86 28.61 21.76
CA VAL A 185 -7.76 28.29 20.34
C VAL A 185 -6.29 28.12 20.00
N TYR A 186 -5.96 27.09 19.21
CA TYR A 186 -4.57 26.77 18.91
C TYR A 186 -4.36 26.36 17.45
N GLN A 187 -3.14 26.61 16.99
CA GLN A 187 -2.59 26.08 15.76
C GLN A 187 -1.32 25.31 16.13
N THR A 188 -1.25 24.05 15.72
CA THR A 188 -0.08 23.19 15.87
C THR A 188 0.47 22.82 14.51
N THR A 189 1.74 23.12 14.26
CA THR A 189 2.49 22.70 13.07
C THR A 189 3.58 21.71 13.47
N ILE A 190 3.53 20.50 12.94
CA ILE A 190 4.55 19.46 13.07
C ILE A 190 5.38 19.47 11.78
N THR A 191 6.63 19.86 11.92
CA THR A 191 7.62 19.86 10.84
C THR A 191 8.28 18.50 10.71
N ASP A 192 8.59 18.08 9.48
CA ASP A 192 9.20 16.77 9.17
C ASP A 192 8.44 15.61 9.84
N PHE A 193 7.12 15.56 9.66
CA PHE A 193 6.24 14.59 10.30
C PHE A 193 6.65 13.16 9.93
N VAL A 194 7.05 12.35 10.92
CA VAL A 194 7.34 10.93 10.72
C VAL A 194 6.03 10.17 10.55
N GLY A 195 5.82 9.63 9.35
CA GLY A 195 4.62 8.90 8.98
C GLY A 195 4.53 7.49 9.58
N PRO A 196 3.43 6.76 9.30
CA PRO A 196 3.38 5.32 9.50
C PRO A 196 4.38 4.58 8.58
N LEU A 197 4.42 3.25 8.68
CA LEU A 197 5.15 2.43 7.72
C LEU A 197 4.57 2.63 6.32
N THR A 198 5.41 3.04 5.38
CA THR A 198 5.09 3.25 3.96
C THR A 198 5.78 2.19 3.13
N ASN A 199 5.06 1.57 2.20
CA ASN A 199 5.67 0.72 1.18
C ASN A 199 6.49 1.57 0.21
N ILE A 200 7.80 1.31 0.15
CA ILE A 200 8.75 2.04 -0.69
C ILE A 200 9.24 1.21 -1.89
N THR A 201 8.68 0.03 -2.13
CA THR A 201 9.14 -0.84 -3.23
C THR A 201 7.96 -1.28 -4.07
N PRO A 202 7.67 -0.55 -5.17
CA PRO A 202 6.75 -1.02 -6.18
C PRO A 202 7.16 -2.39 -6.72
N ASN A 203 6.17 -3.21 -7.03
CA ASN A 203 6.33 -4.47 -7.74
C ASN A 203 6.24 -4.22 -9.25
N VAL A 204 6.93 -5.07 -10.00
CA VAL A 204 6.96 -5.03 -11.47
C VAL A 204 6.08 -6.15 -12.03
N PHE A 205 5.30 -5.83 -13.06
CA PHE A 205 4.40 -6.75 -13.75
C PHE A 205 4.56 -6.60 -15.25
N LEU A 206 4.14 -7.62 -16.02
CA LEU A 206 3.95 -7.48 -17.46
C LEU A 206 2.94 -6.35 -17.75
N ASP A 207 3.23 -5.51 -18.75
CA ASP A 207 2.27 -4.51 -19.23
C ASP A 207 1.12 -5.23 -19.96
N PRO A 208 -0.12 -5.19 -19.44
CA PRO A 208 -1.24 -5.89 -20.06
C PRO A 208 -1.56 -5.35 -21.47
N THR A 209 -1.32 -4.06 -21.72
CA THR A 209 -1.59 -3.44 -23.03
C THR A 209 -0.55 -3.89 -24.06
N ALA A 210 0.74 -3.84 -23.69
CA ALA A 210 1.81 -4.30 -24.58
C ALA A 210 1.74 -5.81 -24.81
N LEU A 211 1.41 -6.58 -23.77
CA LEU A 211 1.22 -8.01 -23.85
C LEU A 211 0.08 -8.35 -24.81
N SER A 212 -1.08 -7.73 -24.64
CA SER A 212 -2.23 -7.92 -25.54
C SER A 212 -1.84 -7.68 -26.99
N GLY A 213 -1.17 -6.56 -27.29
CA GLY A 213 -0.72 -6.24 -28.65
C GLY A 213 0.28 -7.26 -29.23
N THR A 214 1.02 -7.96 -28.37
CA THR A 214 2.02 -8.97 -28.76
C THR A 214 1.37 -10.33 -29.06
N ILE A 215 0.47 -10.80 -28.19
CA ILE A 215 -0.05 -12.17 -28.26
C ILE A 215 -1.35 -12.30 -29.06
N PHE A 216 -2.07 -11.21 -29.33
CA PHE A 216 -3.40 -11.24 -29.94
C PHE A 216 -3.43 -12.00 -31.26
N SER A 217 -2.51 -11.68 -32.18
CA SER A 217 -2.50 -12.28 -33.52
C SER A 217 -2.24 -13.78 -33.47
N ASP A 218 -1.31 -14.22 -32.61
CA ASP A 218 -0.93 -15.62 -32.50
C ASP A 218 -2.05 -16.43 -31.85
N MET A 219 -2.66 -15.90 -30.78
CA MET A 219 -3.81 -16.53 -30.14
C MET A 219 -5.03 -16.57 -31.07
N GLN A 220 -5.27 -15.53 -31.87
CA GLN A 220 -6.36 -15.52 -32.85
C GLN A 220 -6.14 -16.59 -33.92
N ALA A 221 -4.92 -16.70 -34.46
CA ALA A 221 -4.59 -17.73 -35.44
C ALA A 221 -4.79 -19.14 -34.84
N ALA A 222 -4.37 -19.36 -33.60
CA ALA A 222 -4.60 -20.62 -32.89
C ALA A 222 -6.09 -20.90 -32.62
N TRP A 223 -6.87 -19.88 -32.31
CA TRP A 223 -8.32 -19.98 -32.10
C TRP A 223 -9.07 -20.35 -33.38
N GLU A 224 -8.63 -19.84 -34.53
CA GLU A 224 -9.22 -20.13 -35.84
C GLU A 224 -8.74 -21.45 -36.45
N ASP A 225 -7.70 -22.08 -35.91
CA ASP A 225 -7.19 -23.38 -36.40
C ASP A 225 -8.21 -24.52 -36.14
N PRO A 226 -8.69 -25.22 -37.19
CA PRO A 226 -9.60 -26.35 -37.04
C PRO A 226 -9.06 -27.47 -36.12
N SER A 227 -7.75 -27.62 -35.96
CA SER A 227 -7.17 -28.61 -35.03
C SER A 227 -7.53 -28.35 -33.58
N ASN A 228 -7.79 -27.08 -33.23
CA ASN A 228 -8.11 -26.64 -31.87
C ASN A 228 -9.61 -26.56 -31.62
N SER A 229 -10.45 -26.96 -32.57
CA SER A 229 -11.91 -26.85 -32.49
C SER A 229 -12.53 -27.49 -31.24
N LEU A 230 -11.97 -28.58 -30.71
CA LEU A 230 -12.43 -29.16 -29.45
C LEU A 230 -12.18 -28.19 -28.27
N ALA A 231 -10.97 -27.66 -28.16
CA ALA A 231 -10.57 -26.74 -27.11
C ALA A 231 -11.39 -25.44 -27.16
N VAL A 232 -11.55 -24.87 -28.36
CA VAL A 232 -12.37 -23.68 -28.62
C VAL A 232 -13.81 -23.92 -28.22
N ASN A 233 -14.43 -25.04 -28.61
CA ASN A 233 -15.81 -25.35 -28.22
C ASN A 233 -15.99 -25.48 -26.69
N LEU A 234 -15.00 -26.07 -26.00
CA LEU A 234 -15.02 -26.18 -24.54
C LEU A 234 -14.91 -24.80 -23.88
N LEU A 235 -13.99 -23.95 -24.36
CA LEU A 235 -13.82 -22.59 -23.84
C LEU A 235 -15.03 -21.71 -24.15
N THR A 236 -15.60 -21.79 -25.36
CA THR A 236 -16.85 -21.08 -25.68
C THR A 236 -17.99 -21.49 -24.76
N GLY A 237 -18.14 -22.79 -24.49
CA GLY A 237 -19.15 -23.25 -23.53
C GLY A 237 -18.92 -22.79 -22.08
N ALA A 238 -17.68 -22.45 -21.71
CA ALA A 238 -17.30 -22.06 -20.35
C ALA A 238 -17.20 -20.54 -20.13
N LEU A 239 -16.75 -19.79 -21.12
CA LEU A 239 -16.35 -18.39 -21.02
C LEU A 239 -17.26 -17.42 -21.79
N ASP A 240 -18.18 -17.88 -22.63
CA ASP A 240 -19.12 -17.02 -23.37
C ASP A 240 -20.14 -16.35 -22.43
N ALA A 241 -19.67 -15.38 -21.66
CA ALA A 241 -20.45 -14.66 -20.66
C ALA A 241 -21.47 -13.72 -21.31
N ASN A 242 -21.20 -13.27 -22.53
CA ASN A 242 -22.03 -12.31 -23.27
C ASN A 242 -23.09 -13.00 -24.16
N GLY A 243 -22.92 -14.30 -24.46
CA GLY A 243 -23.84 -15.14 -25.22
C GLY A 243 -23.82 -14.92 -26.73
N ASP A 244 -22.73 -14.36 -27.28
CA ASP A 244 -22.58 -14.07 -28.72
C ASP A 244 -22.03 -15.25 -29.53
N GLY A 245 -21.63 -16.34 -28.86
CA GLY A 245 -21.07 -17.54 -29.47
C GLY A 245 -19.58 -17.44 -29.82
N ASN A 246 -18.89 -16.38 -29.40
CA ASN A 246 -17.46 -16.16 -29.61
C ASN A 246 -16.77 -15.77 -28.29
N ALA A 247 -16.18 -16.77 -27.61
CA ALA A 247 -15.45 -16.52 -26.36
C ALA A 247 -13.98 -16.12 -26.53
N PHE A 248 -13.52 -15.78 -27.74
CA PHE A 248 -12.14 -15.33 -27.93
C PHE A 248 -11.79 -14.06 -27.11
N PRO A 249 -12.66 -13.03 -27.04
CA PRO A 249 -12.40 -11.85 -26.21
C PRO A 249 -12.25 -12.18 -24.72
N GLU A 250 -13.09 -13.07 -24.19
CA GLU A 250 -13.04 -13.51 -22.79
C GLU A 250 -11.82 -14.41 -22.54
N TRP A 251 -11.43 -15.23 -23.52
CA TRP A 251 -10.22 -16.04 -23.45
C TRP A 251 -8.98 -15.17 -23.36
N ILE A 252 -8.82 -14.20 -24.26
CA ILE A 252 -7.64 -13.32 -24.24
C ILE A 252 -7.61 -12.45 -22.98
N GLU A 253 -8.76 -11.97 -22.50
CA GLU A 253 -8.85 -11.23 -21.23
C GLU A 253 -8.41 -12.09 -20.05
N THR A 254 -8.84 -13.35 -19.99
CA THR A 254 -8.45 -14.31 -18.95
C THR A 254 -6.93 -14.53 -18.94
N VAL A 255 -6.34 -14.74 -20.12
CA VAL A 255 -4.90 -14.96 -20.29
C VAL A 255 -4.10 -13.72 -19.90
N ILE A 256 -4.50 -12.53 -20.35
CA ILE A 256 -3.85 -11.27 -19.98
C ILE A 256 -3.98 -11.02 -18.47
N GLY A 257 -5.14 -11.31 -17.88
CA GLY A 257 -5.37 -11.17 -16.44
C GLY A 257 -4.44 -12.07 -15.62
N ALA A 258 -4.26 -13.33 -16.03
CA ALA A 258 -3.33 -14.26 -15.39
C ALA A 258 -1.87 -13.82 -15.56
N ALA A 259 -1.48 -13.38 -16.76
CA ALA A 259 -0.12 -12.93 -17.07
C ALA A 259 0.27 -11.63 -16.34
N ALA A 260 -0.61 -10.63 -16.34
CA ALA A 260 -0.36 -9.34 -15.72
C ALA A 260 -0.58 -9.32 -14.20
N GLY A 261 -1.03 -10.44 -13.61
CA GLY A 261 -1.29 -10.60 -12.18
C GLY A 261 -0.10 -11.11 -11.36
N ILE A 262 0.94 -11.65 -12.01
CA ILE A 262 2.11 -12.21 -11.32
C ILE A 262 3.23 -11.16 -11.21
N PRO A 263 3.69 -10.83 -9.99
CA PRO A 263 4.81 -9.93 -9.81
C PRO A 263 6.12 -10.63 -10.24
N MET A 264 6.85 -10.01 -11.15
CA MET A 264 8.14 -10.55 -11.66
C MET A 264 9.36 -10.08 -10.87
N GLY A 265 9.19 -9.04 -10.05
CA GLY A 265 10.26 -8.45 -9.26
C GLY A 265 9.82 -7.20 -8.51
N THR A 266 10.78 -6.52 -7.87
CA THR A 266 10.55 -5.26 -7.16
C THR A 266 11.59 -4.21 -7.49
N VAL A 267 11.14 -2.95 -7.56
CA VAL A 267 12.01 -1.77 -7.58
C VAL A 267 12.49 -1.55 -6.14
N VAL A 268 13.73 -1.93 -5.87
CA VAL A 268 14.30 -1.96 -4.51
C VAL A 268 15.46 -0.97 -4.41
N PRO A 269 15.53 -0.19 -3.33
CA PRO A 269 16.70 0.64 -3.05
C PRO A 269 18.01 -0.15 -3.02
N THR A 270 19.08 0.48 -3.47
CA THR A 270 20.41 -0.15 -3.57
C THR A 270 20.99 -0.60 -2.22
N GLU A 271 20.53 0.00 -1.13
CA GLU A 271 20.94 -0.34 0.24
C GLU A 271 20.33 -1.66 0.74
N LEU A 272 19.26 -2.15 0.11
CA LEU A 272 18.48 -3.31 0.58
C LEU A 272 18.73 -4.57 -0.26
N GLY A 273 18.99 -4.42 -1.56
CA GLY A 273 19.63 -5.42 -2.42
C GLY A 273 18.93 -6.77 -2.61
N THR A 274 17.70 -6.97 -2.11
CA THR A 274 16.93 -8.22 -2.30
C THR A 274 15.53 -7.92 -2.78
N SER A 275 15.01 -8.72 -3.72
CA SER A 275 13.64 -8.59 -4.22
C SER A 275 12.63 -8.88 -3.11
N SER A 276 12.13 -7.84 -2.46
CA SER A 276 11.11 -7.89 -1.42
C SER A 276 10.29 -6.61 -1.43
N ILE A 277 9.11 -6.67 -0.82
CA ILE A 277 8.30 -5.51 -0.45
C ILE A 277 8.85 -4.96 0.86
N TYR A 278 9.41 -3.76 0.83
CA TYR A 278 9.90 -3.07 2.02
C TYR A 278 8.96 -1.98 2.46
N VAL A 279 8.59 -2.05 3.74
CA VAL A 279 7.88 -0.98 4.43
C VAL A 279 8.83 -0.30 5.43
N THR A 280 8.79 1.03 5.47
CA THR A 280 9.69 1.81 6.34
C THR A 280 9.03 3.10 6.80
N TYR A 281 9.60 3.72 7.82
CA TYR A 281 9.25 5.10 8.18
C TYR A 281 9.89 6.08 7.18
N VAL A 282 9.14 7.14 6.86
CA VAL A 282 9.58 8.29 6.05
C VAL A 282 9.05 9.60 6.67
N ASN A 283 9.73 10.71 6.45
CA ASN A 283 9.17 12.03 6.76
C ASN A 283 8.21 12.44 5.63
N LEU A 284 6.97 12.76 5.98
CA LEU A 284 5.89 13.10 5.03
C LEU A 284 5.65 14.62 4.97
N GLY A 285 6.71 15.41 5.11
CA GLY A 285 6.64 16.87 5.14
C GLY A 285 5.97 17.44 6.38
N ASP A 286 5.35 18.62 6.23
CA ASP A 286 4.82 19.39 7.35
C ASP A 286 3.30 19.22 7.49
N VAL A 287 2.85 19.01 8.74
CA VAL A 287 1.45 18.86 9.10
C VAL A 287 1.00 20.03 9.95
N THR A 288 -0.11 20.69 9.59
CA THR A 288 -0.74 21.72 10.43
C THR A 288 -2.15 21.33 10.83
N ILE A 289 -2.45 21.47 12.13
CA ILE A 289 -3.71 21.14 12.78
C ILE A 289 -4.19 22.38 13.55
N TYR A 290 -5.49 22.68 13.45
CA TYR A 290 -6.15 23.72 14.22
C TYR A 290 -7.12 23.09 15.22
N GLY A 291 -7.28 23.71 16.38
CA GLY A 291 -8.27 23.25 17.34
C GLY A 291 -8.70 24.31 18.32
N SER A 292 -9.71 23.97 19.10
CA SER A 292 -10.24 24.79 20.16
C SER A 292 -10.71 23.95 21.34
N ASP A 293 -10.52 24.49 22.54
CA ASP A 293 -10.96 23.90 23.79
C ASP A 293 -11.83 24.91 24.55
N PHE A 294 -13.04 24.50 24.87
CA PHE A 294 -14.00 25.26 25.66
C PHE A 294 -14.29 24.53 26.97
N GLY A 295 -14.23 25.26 28.07
CA GLY A 295 -14.60 24.77 29.40
C GLY A 295 -15.55 25.74 30.07
N ALA A 296 -16.59 25.22 30.72
CA ALA A 296 -17.49 26.00 31.53
C ALA A 296 -17.77 25.29 32.86
N THR A 297 -17.69 26.02 33.95
CA THR A 297 -18.05 25.54 35.29
C THR A 297 -19.14 26.44 35.85
N TYR A 298 -20.32 25.87 36.10
CA TYR A 298 -21.45 26.56 36.69
C TYR A 298 -21.71 26.07 38.11
N TYR A 299 -21.72 27.01 39.06
CA TYR A 299 -22.05 26.79 40.46
C TYR A 299 -23.55 27.02 40.64
N VAL A 300 -24.30 25.93 40.71
CA VAL A 300 -25.76 25.99 40.86
C VAL A 300 -26.10 26.49 42.27
N ASN A 301 -25.38 25.97 43.27
CA ASN A 301 -25.37 26.41 44.66
C ASN A 301 -24.02 26.03 45.31
N ASP A 302 -23.86 26.23 46.62
CA ASP A 302 -22.59 26.03 47.33
C ASP A 302 -22.14 24.55 47.33
N ASP A 303 -23.08 23.61 47.23
CA ASP A 303 -22.80 22.18 47.28
C ASP A 303 -22.82 21.53 45.90
N PHE A 304 -23.42 22.16 44.88
CA PHE A 304 -23.66 21.55 43.56
C PHE A 304 -23.05 22.35 42.42
N ARG A 305 -22.19 21.68 41.66
CA ARG A 305 -21.48 22.24 40.51
C ARG A 305 -21.62 21.36 39.27
N VAL A 306 -21.82 22.02 38.14
CA VAL A 306 -21.82 21.41 36.80
C VAL A 306 -20.60 21.89 36.04
N THR A 307 -19.82 20.97 35.48
CA THR A 307 -18.71 21.29 34.58
C THR A 307 -19.00 20.72 33.21
N PHE A 308 -18.81 21.54 32.19
CA PHE A 308 -18.91 21.20 30.78
C PHE A 308 -17.56 21.42 30.12
N GLY A 309 -17.19 20.50 29.22
CA GLY A 309 -16.00 20.61 28.38
C GLY A 309 -16.36 20.23 26.94
N TYR A 310 -15.80 20.96 25.99
CA TYR A 310 -15.90 20.69 24.57
C TYR A 310 -14.55 20.96 23.90
N SER A 311 -14.07 20.00 23.13
CA SER A 311 -12.86 20.11 22.33
C SER A 311 -13.19 19.86 20.86
N TRP A 312 -12.62 20.67 19.98
CA TRP A 312 -12.75 20.53 18.53
C TRP A 312 -11.37 20.55 17.86
N VAL A 313 -11.21 19.72 16.84
CA VAL A 313 -10.02 19.67 15.98
C VAL A 313 -10.48 19.67 14.52
N ASP A 314 -9.79 20.46 13.69
CA ASP A 314 -10.15 20.65 12.28
C ASP A 314 -9.93 19.40 11.43
N LYS A 315 -9.07 18.48 11.85
CA LYS A 315 -8.69 17.26 11.12
C LYS A 315 -8.70 16.02 12.00
N ASP A 316 -9.23 14.93 11.47
CA ASP A 316 -9.07 13.55 11.96
C ASP A 316 -8.16 12.71 11.06
N SER A 317 -7.86 13.22 9.87
CA SER A 317 -6.96 12.67 8.87
C SER A 317 -6.29 13.79 8.09
N ILE A 318 -5.08 13.54 7.56
CA ILE A 318 -4.33 14.50 6.76
C ILE A 318 -3.88 13.81 5.48
N ALA A 319 -4.30 14.33 4.32
CA ALA A 319 -3.77 13.88 3.05
C ALA A 319 -2.29 14.28 2.95
N LEU A 320 -1.41 13.32 2.73
CA LEU A 320 0.04 13.52 2.62
C LEU A 320 0.56 12.75 1.42
N GLU A 321 1.27 13.45 0.56
CA GLU A 321 1.99 12.84 -0.56
C GLU A 321 3.05 11.88 -0.03
N GLY A 322 3.14 10.68 -0.60
CA GLY A 322 4.01 9.60 -0.11
C GLY A 322 3.47 8.82 1.09
N ALA A 323 2.31 9.18 1.66
CA ALA A 323 1.62 8.32 2.61
C ALA A 323 1.02 7.12 1.87
N GLN A 324 1.14 5.91 2.43
CA GLN A 324 0.63 4.71 1.79
C GLN A 324 -0.88 4.72 1.50
N LEU A 325 -1.67 5.47 2.28
CA LEU A 325 -3.11 5.62 2.07
C LEU A 325 -3.48 6.90 1.31
N GLY A 326 -2.50 7.68 0.87
CA GLY A 326 -2.67 9.08 0.48
C GLY A 326 -3.03 9.99 1.66
N TYR A 327 -3.25 9.44 2.86
CA TYR A 327 -3.50 10.16 4.09
C TYR A 327 -2.93 9.46 5.33
N VAL A 328 -2.79 10.21 6.42
CA VAL A 328 -2.47 9.70 7.76
C VAL A 328 -3.63 9.98 8.69
N ALA A 329 -4.19 8.93 9.30
CA ALA A 329 -5.20 9.06 10.34
C ALA A 329 -4.57 9.53 11.65
N LEU A 330 -5.15 10.55 12.27
CA LEU A 330 -4.71 11.07 13.57
C LEU A 330 -5.25 10.25 14.75
N ASN A 331 -6.14 9.29 14.47
CA ASN A 331 -6.84 8.47 15.47
C ASN A 331 -7.45 9.29 16.62
N ALA A 332 -7.94 10.49 16.30
CA ALA A 332 -8.54 11.43 17.23
C ALA A 332 -9.92 11.87 16.72
N PRO A 333 -10.98 11.84 17.55
CA PRO A 333 -12.27 12.34 17.14
C PRO A 333 -12.23 13.87 16.98
N ARG A 334 -12.82 14.40 15.90
CA ARG A 334 -12.89 15.85 15.64
C ARG A 334 -13.64 16.62 16.73
N ASN A 335 -14.50 15.96 17.49
CA ASN A 335 -15.30 16.55 18.54
C ASN A 335 -15.25 15.66 19.79
N LYS A 336 -15.01 16.27 20.95
CA LYS A 336 -15.09 15.60 22.25
C LYS A 336 -15.92 16.45 23.20
N VAL A 337 -16.97 15.86 23.78
CA VAL A 337 -17.83 16.53 24.77
C VAL A 337 -17.73 15.79 26.10
N GLY A 338 -17.68 16.53 27.20
CA GLY A 338 -17.69 15.99 28.55
C GLY A 338 -18.59 16.81 29.48
N VAL A 339 -19.36 16.12 30.32
CA VAL A 339 -20.17 16.73 31.38
C VAL A 339 -19.83 16.05 32.70
N LYS A 340 -19.61 16.85 33.75
CA LYS A 340 -19.37 16.38 35.11
C LYS A 340 -20.31 17.08 36.07
N LEU A 341 -20.96 16.29 36.92
CA LEU A 341 -21.76 16.76 38.05
C LEU A 341 -20.96 16.50 39.33
N SER A 342 -20.89 17.47 40.23
CA SER A 342 -20.21 17.35 41.52
C SER A 342 -21.14 17.83 42.62
N TYR A 343 -21.27 17.04 43.68
CA TYR A 343 -22.08 17.37 44.85
C TYR A 343 -21.26 17.14 46.13
N ASP A 344 -21.11 18.17 46.94
CA ASP A 344 -20.40 18.11 48.22
C ASP A 344 -21.40 17.78 49.34
N ILE A 345 -21.15 16.69 50.07
CA ILE A 345 -21.96 16.28 51.21
C ILE A 345 -21.24 16.73 52.48
N ASN A 346 -21.75 17.78 53.12
CA ASN A 346 -21.24 18.19 54.41
C ASN A 346 -21.53 17.11 55.47
N LYS A 347 -20.53 16.73 56.26
CA LYS A 347 -20.70 15.81 57.39
C LYS A 347 -21.75 16.38 58.34
N ILE A 348 -22.78 15.60 58.60
CA ILE A 348 -23.65 15.83 59.75
C ILE A 348 -22.87 15.30 60.95
N ASP A 349 -22.36 16.18 61.81
CA ASP A 349 -21.81 15.76 63.10
C ASP A 349 -22.93 15.07 63.89
N LEU A 350 -22.79 13.76 64.05
CA LEU A 350 -23.57 12.99 65.02
C LEU A 350 -22.91 13.22 66.38
N ASN A 351 -23.46 14.16 67.14
CA ASN A 351 -23.13 14.38 68.56
C ASN A 351 -23.37 13.12 69.40
#